data_AF-A0A8H7CWW3-F1
#
_entry.id   AF-A0A8H7CWW3-F1
#
_cell.length_a   1.000
_cell.length_b   1.000
_cell.length_c   1.000
_cell.angle_alpha   90.00
_cell.angle_beta   90.00
_cell.angle_gamma   90.00
#
_symmetry.space_group_name_H-M   'P 1'
#
loop_
_entity.id
_entity.type
_entity.pdbx_description
1 polymer ?
#
loop_
_entity_poly.entity_id
_entity_poly.type
_entity_poly.pdbx_seq_one_letter_code
_entity_poly.pdbx_strand_id
1 'polypeptide(L)'
;MTKAKKTRKFATVKRMLNPNDIRLKENQLKQKMKEEKEKEKAVRRIPQVASSMFLAHNTALVPPYRVLIDTNFINFSLQNKLELVSGMMDCLYAKCIPCITDCVMAELEKLGHRYRVALRIARDPRFERLTCSHSGTYADDCLVQRVTAHKCYIVATCDRDLRRRIRQIPGVPLILIHKADDAYGSRSVDRWPSLRHAGPLFVALQGPQGSGKSYLSALLVNELRSQSLNVALLSLDDIYLPHAELVSLAKARPDNALWRGRGQPGTHDVPLGLQVLTQLKEGKPVEIPRFEKSLFRGEGDRLPAGSEGAIVVAPPVDVVILEGWCVGFYPVSLDELDARWDGAWAEECQRLGLGDFVRKQDMLDVNEALKDYIPLWDFFDTFVQLRPSAYGERSPLSVIYKWRLEQEHNMKARNGGKGMDDAGVKAFVDRYIPGYVFFGDGPATGFGSAKPRWIGKSLRVHIDDNRLVVASETF
;
A
#
# COMPACT_ATOMS: atom_id res chain seq x y z
N MET A 1 24.52 17.15 87.15
CA MET A 1 24.95 17.56 85.80
C MET A 1 24.69 16.42 84.82
N THR A 2 23.55 16.44 84.13
CA THR A 2 23.15 15.41 83.17
C THR A 2 23.90 15.61 81.84
N LYS A 3 24.63 14.57 81.39
CA LYS A 3 25.52 14.61 80.21
C LYS A 3 24.78 15.08 78.95
N ALA A 4 25.38 16.03 78.23
CA ALA A 4 24.88 16.50 76.94
C ALA A 4 24.75 15.34 75.94
N LYS A 5 23.55 15.13 75.40
CA LYS A 5 23.28 14.08 74.41
C LYS A 5 23.88 14.48 73.06
N LYS A 6 24.63 13.56 72.45
CA LYS A 6 25.32 13.75 71.16
C LYS A 6 24.29 14.14 70.08
N THR A 7 24.50 15.30 69.45
CA THR A 7 23.60 15.88 68.45
C THR A 7 23.46 14.93 67.25
N ARG A 8 22.22 14.60 66.85
CA ARG A 8 21.95 13.71 65.71
C ARG A 8 22.31 14.43 64.40
N LYS A 9 22.96 13.72 63.47
CA LYS A 9 23.29 14.25 62.14
C LYS A 9 22.02 14.35 61.29
N PHE A 10 21.71 15.55 60.79
CA PHE A 10 20.48 15.89 60.06
C PHE A 10 20.33 15.25 58.65
N ALA A 11 21.33 14.52 58.16
CA ALA A 11 21.31 13.86 56.84
C ALA A 11 21.95 12.46 56.89
N THR A 12 21.44 11.58 57.76
CA THR A 12 21.88 10.19 57.81
C THR A 12 21.10 9.35 56.80
N VAL A 13 21.67 9.14 55.62
CA VAL A 13 21.12 8.21 54.62
C VAL A 13 21.57 6.78 54.91
N LYS A 14 20.70 5.80 54.59
CA LYS A 14 21.05 4.37 54.64
C LYS A 14 22.24 4.14 53.71
N ARG A 15 23.27 3.44 54.18
CA ARG A 15 24.44 3.10 53.34
C ARG A 15 23.97 2.20 52.19
N MET A 16 23.88 2.76 50.99
CA MET A 16 23.60 2.03 49.75
C MET A 16 24.91 1.81 49.00
N LEU A 17 24.98 0.75 48.21
CA LEU A 17 26.12 0.50 47.33
C LEU A 17 26.25 1.66 46.33
N ASN A 18 27.45 2.20 46.21
CA ASN A 18 27.75 3.25 45.24
C ASN A 18 27.70 2.65 43.82
N PRO A 19 27.06 3.29 42.83
CA PRO A 19 27.10 2.84 41.43
C PRO A 19 28.51 2.61 40.88
N ASN A 20 29.52 3.30 41.44
CA ASN A 20 30.93 3.18 41.08
C ASN A 20 31.73 2.21 41.98
N ASP A 21 31.06 1.39 42.80
CA ASP A 21 31.72 0.40 43.65
C ASP A 21 32.48 -0.66 42.82
N ILE A 22 33.70 -0.97 43.25
CA ILE A 22 34.62 -1.89 42.58
C ILE A 22 33.98 -3.29 42.42
N ARG A 23 33.15 -3.71 43.38
CA ARG A 23 32.45 -5.01 43.36
C ARG A 23 31.37 -5.10 42.26
N LEU A 24 30.72 -3.98 41.94
CA LEU A 24 29.75 -3.91 40.83
C LEU A 24 30.46 -4.00 39.47
N LYS A 25 31.62 -3.34 39.34
CA LYS A 25 32.44 -3.42 38.13
C LYS A 25 32.93 -4.84 37.85
N GLU A 26 33.38 -5.58 38.86
CA GLU A 26 33.80 -6.98 38.68
C GLU A 26 32.65 -7.89 38.25
N ASN A 27 31.44 -7.73 38.81
CA ASN A 27 30.27 -8.52 38.42
C ASN A 27 29.79 -8.19 37.00
N GLN A 28 29.81 -6.91 36.63
CA GLN A 28 29.50 -6.46 35.27
C GLN A 28 30.54 -6.96 34.27
N LEU A 29 31.82 -6.97 34.64
CA LEU A 29 32.88 -7.51 33.79
C LEU A 29 32.74 -9.03 33.62
N LYS A 30 32.42 -9.76 34.70
CA LYS A 30 32.13 -11.21 34.63
C LYS A 30 30.89 -11.51 33.78
N GLN A 31 29.84 -10.69 33.85
CA GLN A 31 28.67 -10.81 32.97
C GLN A 31 29.05 -10.53 31.51
N LYS A 32 29.79 -9.45 31.23
CA LYS A 32 30.27 -9.13 29.88
C LYS A 32 31.15 -10.24 29.31
N MET A 33 32.09 -10.76 30.09
CA MET A 33 32.94 -11.89 29.67
C MET A 33 32.13 -13.17 29.45
N LYS A 34 31.04 -13.39 30.20
CA LYS A 34 30.13 -14.53 29.99
C LYS A 34 29.32 -14.34 28.69
N GLU A 35 28.80 -13.14 28.45
CA GLU A 35 28.10 -12.78 27.22
C GLU A 35 29.02 -12.83 26.00
N GLU A 36 30.27 -12.39 26.11
CA GLU A 36 31.28 -12.50 25.05
C GLU A 36 31.64 -13.96 24.76
N LYS A 37 31.82 -14.79 25.78
CA LYS A 37 32.00 -16.24 25.60
C LYS A 37 30.78 -16.93 25.01
N GLU A 38 29.57 -16.47 25.31
CA GLU A 38 28.33 -16.97 24.68
C GLU A 38 28.22 -16.50 23.22
N LYS A 39 28.65 -15.27 22.90
CA LYS A 39 28.73 -14.76 21.52
C LYS A 39 29.80 -15.45 20.69
N GLU A 40 30.98 -15.75 21.24
CA GLU A 40 32.03 -16.53 20.56
C GLU A 40 31.58 -17.97 20.29
N LYS A 41 30.75 -18.55 21.16
CA LYS A 41 30.15 -19.87 20.97
C LYS A 41 28.91 -19.86 20.08
N ALA A 42 28.41 -18.69 19.67
CA ALA A 42 27.20 -18.58 18.87
C ALA A 42 27.49 -18.99 17.42
N VAL A 43 27.24 -20.26 17.11
CA VAL A 43 27.22 -20.76 15.73
C VAL A 43 26.11 -20.03 14.96
N ARG A 44 26.45 -19.44 13.81
CA ARG A 44 25.49 -18.77 12.90
C ARG A 44 24.49 -19.79 12.34
N ARG A 45 23.39 -20.03 13.06
CA ARG A 45 22.26 -20.84 12.58
C ARG A 45 21.42 -20.02 11.62
N ILE A 46 21.62 -20.25 10.33
CA ILE A 46 20.69 -19.76 9.29
C ILE A 46 19.52 -20.77 9.27
N PRO A 47 18.29 -20.37 9.64
CA PRO A 47 17.16 -21.26 9.56
C PRO A 47 16.91 -21.63 8.09
N GLN A 48 16.90 -22.93 7.78
CA GLN A 48 16.58 -23.40 6.43
C GLN A 48 15.10 -23.15 6.14
N VAL A 49 14.80 -22.67 4.94
CA VAL A 49 13.42 -22.45 4.49
C VAL A 49 12.77 -23.82 4.28
N ALA A 50 11.54 -23.99 4.79
CA ALA A 50 10.80 -25.24 4.66
C ALA A 50 10.55 -25.59 3.18
N SER A 51 10.75 -26.86 2.81
CA SER A 51 10.63 -27.36 1.44
C SER A 51 9.25 -27.20 0.81
N SER A 52 8.20 -27.09 1.63
CA SER A 52 6.82 -26.90 1.17
C SER A 52 6.49 -25.45 0.75
N MET A 53 7.43 -24.52 0.94
CA MET A 53 7.25 -23.10 0.61
C MET A 53 7.73 -22.81 -0.81
N PHE A 54 6.81 -22.49 -1.72
CA PHE A 54 7.12 -21.83 -2.98
C PHE A 54 6.90 -20.33 -2.80
N LEU A 55 7.98 -19.57 -2.62
CA LEU A 55 7.93 -18.16 -2.19
C LEU A 55 7.16 -18.00 -0.86
N ALA A 56 5.95 -17.42 -0.90
CA ALA A 56 5.06 -17.27 0.25
C ALA A 56 3.89 -18.28 0.26
N HIS A 57 3.72 -19.07 -0.81
CA HIS A 57 2.65 -20.06 -0.93
C HIS A 57 3.09 -21.38 -0.29
N ASN A 58 2.25 -21.90 0.60
CA ASN A 58 2.53 -23.12 1.35
C ASN A 58 1.74 -24.30 0.79
N THR A 59 2.44 -25.20 0.11
CA THR A 59 1.85 -26.38 -0.52
C THR A 59 1.52 -27.51 0.46
N ALA A 60 1.96 -27.41 1.73
CA ALA A 60 1.69 -28.43 2.75
C ALA A 60 0.28 -28.34 3.37
N LEU A 61 -0.47 -27.27 3.09
CA LEU A 61 -1.83 -27.09 3.58
C LEU A 61 -2.81 -27.78 2.63
N VAL A 62 -3.11 -29.04 2.94
CA VAL A 62 -4.11 -29.83 2.21
C VAL A 62 -5.17 -30.36 3.20
N PRO A 63 -6.42 -30.55 2.75
CA PRO A 63 -7.43 -31.20 3.58
C PRO A 63 -6.99 -32.62 4.00
N PRO A 64 -7.27 -33.05 5.25
CA PRO A 64 -7.99 -32.32 6.29
C PRO A 64 -7.14 -31.23 6.96
N TYR A 65 -7.67 -30.01 7.03
CA TYR A 65 -6.95 -28.87 7.59
C TYR A 65 -6.82 -28.96 9.10
N ARG A 66 -5.61 -28.80 9.63
CA ARG A 66 -5.36 -28.73 11.07
C ARG A 66 -5.43 -27.28 11.54
N VAL A 67 -6.40 -26.99 12.40
CA VAL A 67 -6.67 -25.63 12.88
C VAL A 67 -6.28 -25.51 14.34
N LEU A 68 -5.24 -24.74 14.65
CA LEU A 68 -4.85 -24.39 16.02
C LEU A 68 -5.82 -23.37 16.59
N ILE A 69 -6.45 -23.69 17.71
CA ILE A 69 -7.48 -22.86 18.33
C ILE A 69 -6.91 -22.19 19.58
N ASP A 70 -7.12 -20.87 19.64
CA ASP A 70 -6.77 -20.01 20.76
C ASP A 70 -7.92 -19.86 21.78
N THR A 71 -7.61 -19.49 23.02
CA THR A 71 -8.59 -19.31 24.10
C THR A 71 -9.63 -18.25 23.77
N ASN A 72 -9.17 -17.11 23.22
CA ASN A 72 -10.03 -16.00 22.82
C ASN A 72 -11.03 -16.45 21.73
N PHE A 73 -10.60 -17.28 20.78
CA PHE A 73 -11.46 -17.76 19.70
C PHE A 73 -12.63 -18.61 20.22
N ILE A 74 -12.38 -19.52 21.17
CA ILE A 74 -13.44 -20.35 21.79
C ILE A 74 -14.43 -19.48 22.56
N ASN A 75 -13.93 -18.45 23.26
CA ASN A 75 -14.79 -17.54 23.99
C ASN A 75 -15.67 -16.72 23.05
N PHE A 76 -15.11 -16.27 21.93
CA PHE A 76 -15.83 -15.52 20.92
C PHE A 76 -16.85 -16.40 20.18
N SER A 77 -16.55 -17.67 19.91
CA SER A 77 -17.52 -18.59 19.29
C SER A 77 -18.72 -18.84 20.19
N LEU A 78 -18.48 -19.00 21.50
CA LEU A 78 -19.53 -19.16 22.50
C LEU A 78 -20.44 -17.95 22.61
N GLN A 79 -19.88 -16.75 22.66
CA GLN A 79 -20.66 -15.51 22.69
C GLN A 79 -21.56 -15.36 21.46
N ASN A 80 -21.11 -15.85 20.31
CA ASN A 80 -21.82 -15.79 19.04
C ASN A 80 -22.68 -17.01 18.74
N LYS A 81 -22.78 -17.97 19.68
CA LYS A 81 -23.54 -19.22 19.52
C LYS A 81 -23.12 -20.00 18.26
N LEU A 82 -21.84 -19.94 17.91
CA LEU A 82 -21.26 -20.66 16.77
C LEU A 82 -20.72 -22.02 17.22
N GLU A 83 -21.12 -23.07 16.52
CA GLU A 83 -20.55 -24.40 16.69
C GLU A 83 -19.23 -24.48 15.92
N LEU A 84 -18.13 -24.75 16.63
CA LEU A 84 -16.77 -24.57 16.10
C LEU A 84 -16.44 -25.48 14.92
N VAL A 85 -16.87 -26.75 14.96
CA VAL A 85 -16.47 -27.74 13.96
C VAL A 85 -17.16 -27.48 12.63
N SER A 86 -18.49 -27.34 12.65
CA SER A 86 -19.32 -26.95 11.50
C SER A 86 -18.91 -25.58 10.97
N GLY A 87 -18.77 -24.56 11.84
CA GLY A 87 -18.38 -23.22 11.44
C GLY A 87 -17.03 -23.16 10.73
N MET A 88 -16.05 -23.98 11.13
CA MET A 88 -14.77 -24.09 10.42
C MET A 88 -14.90 -24.83 9.09
N MET A 89 -15.73 -25.87 9.01
CA MET A 89 -15.96 -26.60 7.76
C MET A 89 -16.71 -25.75 6.73
N ASP A 90 -17.71 -24.97 7.17
CA ASP A 90 -18.44 -24.02 6.33
C ASP A 90 -17.53 -22.89 5.84
N CYS A 91 -16.57 -22.46 6.68
CA CYS A 91 -15.61 -21.41 6.33
C CYS A 91 -14.54 -21.88 5.33
N LEU A 92 -14.01 -23.09 5.51
CA LEU A 92 -12.90 -23.63 4.70
C LEU A 92 -13.36 -24.53 3.53
N TYR A 93 -14.67 -24.82 3.44
CA TYR A 93 -15.27 -25.74 2.46
C TYR A 93 -14.58 -27.12 2.39
N ALA A 94 -14.01 -27.57 3.51
CA ALA A 94 -13.22 -28.79 3.60
C ALA A 94 -13.27 -29.38 5.01
N LYS A 95 -12.82 -30.64 5.15
CA LYS A 95 -12.72 -31.31 6.45
C LYS A 95 -11.66 -30.61 7.32
N CYS A 96 -12.04 -30.26 8.55
CA CYS A 96 -11.17 -29.57 9.50
C CYS A 96 -10.97 -30.41 10.77
N ILE A 97 -9.75 -30.41 11.30
CA ILE A 97 -9.36 -31.04 12.57
C ILE A 97 -8.99 -29.92 13.55
N PRO A 98 -9.87 -29.57 14.50
CA PRO A 98 -9.54 -28.62 15.55
C PRO A 98 -8.43 -29.17 16.43
N CYS A 99 -7.42 -28.36 16.70
CA CYS A 99 -6.25 -28.70 17.51
C CYS A 99 -6.12 -27.71 18.68
N ILE A 100 -5.98 -28.20 19.91
CA ILE A 100 -5.75 -27.37 21.10
C ILE A 100 -4.44 -27.76 21.76
N THR A 101 -3.64 -26.76 22.11
CA THR A 101 -2.37 -26.98 22.81
C THR A 101 -2.56 -27.10 24.32
N ASP A 102 -1.64 -27.77 25.01
CA ASP A 102 -1.67 -27.82 26.49
C ASP A 102 -1.64 -26.44 27.15
N CYS A 103 -0.99 -25.45 26.51
CA CYS A 103 -0.92 -24.09 27.05
C CYS A 103 -2.25 -23.35 26.96
N VAL A 104 -2.96 -23.49 25.83
CA VAL A 104 -4.32 -22.96 25.66
C VAL A 104 -5.28 -23.64 26.65
N MET A 105 -5.14 -24.96 26.85
CA MET A 105 -5.94 -25.70 27.84
C MET A 105 -5.65 -25.22 29.27
N ALA A 106 -4.38 -25.06 29.63
CA ALA A 106 -3.97 -24.56 30.94
C ALA A 106 -4.43 -23.12 31.19
N GLU A 107 -4.45 -22.27 30.16
CA GLU A 107 -4.99 -20.92 30.25
C GLU A 107 -6.52 -20.94 30.51
N LEU A 108 -7.29 -21.78 29.80
CA LEU A 108 -8.72 -21.96 30.07
C LEU A 108 -9.00 -22.47 31.50
N GLU A 109 -8.16 -23.37 32.01
CA GLU A 109 -8.29 -23.89 33.38
C GLU A 109 -8.00 -22.81 34.43
N LYS A 110 -7.05 -21.90 34.17
CA LYS A 110 -6.74 -20.77 35.06
C LYS A 110 -7.84 -19.72 35.11
N LEU A 111 -8.59 -19.53 34.03
CA LEU A 111 -9.65 -18.51 33.93
C LEU A 111 -10.90 -18.85 34.79
N GLY A 112 -10.97 -20.05 35.38
CA GLY A 112 -11.90 -20.40 36.45
C GLY A 112 -13.34 -20.66 36.00
N HIS A 113 -14.30 -20.52 36.95
CA HIS A 113 -15.68 -21.01 36.76
C HIS A 113 -16.44 -20.36 35.59
N ARG A 114 -16.11 -19.11 35.23
CA ARG A 114 -16.79 -18.36 34.16
C ARG A 114 -16.60 -19.01 32.77
N TYR A 115 -15.53 -19.78 32.60
CA TYR A 115 -15.18 -20.40 31.33
C TYR A 115 -15.40 -21.92 31.32
N ARG A 116 -16.22 -22.44 32.24
CA ARG A 116 -16.53 -23.88 32.34
C ARG A 116 -17.14 -24.45 31.05
N VAL A 117 -17.94 -23.66 30.33
CA VAL A 117 -18.51 -24.05 29.04
C VAL A 117 -17.43 -24.12 27.96
N ALA A 118 -16.53 -23.13 27.90
CA ALA A 118 -15.38 -23.12 26.98
C ALA A 118 -14.46 -24.31 27.23
N LEU A 119 -14.21 -24.64 28.50
CA LEU A 119 -13.43 -25.81 28.90
C LEU A 119 -14.09 -27.13 28.47
N ARG A 120 -15.43 -27.22 28.53
CA ARG A 120 -16.16 -28.41 28.05
C ARG A 120 -16.05 -28.58 26.54
N ILE A 121 -16.10 -27.48 25.79
CA ILE A 121 -15.92 -27.48 24.32
C ILE A 121 -14.48 -27.84 23.97
N ALA A 122 -13.50 -27.27 24.66
CA ALA A 122 -12.09 -27.59 24.44
C ALA A 122 -11.74 -29.06 24.73
N ARG A 123 -12.53 -29.74 25.57
CA ARG A 123 -12.41 -31.17 25.92
C ARG A 123 -13.29 -32.07 25.06
N ASP A 124 -13.95 -31.55 24.03
CA ASP A 124 -14.75 -32.34 23.10
C ASP A 124 -13.84 -33.35 22.37
N PRO A 125 -14.21 -34.66 22.29
CA PRO A 125 -13.41 -35.68 21.62
C PRO A 125 -13.09 -35.39 20.14
N ARG A 126 -13.81 -34.47 19.50
CA ARG A 126 -13.55 -34.03 18.12
C ARG A 126 -12.29 -33.15 18.01
N PHE A 127 -11.77 -32.64 19.13
CA PHE A 127 -10.58 -31.79 19.17
C PHE A 127 -9.34 -32.64 19.46
N GLU A 128 -8.29 -32.45 18.65
CA GLU A 128 -7.00 -33.09 18.84
C GLU A 128 -6.18 -32.29 19.87
N ARG A 129 -5.78 -32.94 20.97
CA ARG A 129 -4.95 -32.31 22.00
C ARG A 129 -3.47 -32.47 21.64
N LEU A 130 -2.77 -31.34 21.50
CA LEU A 130 -1.36 -31.29 21.17
C LEU A 130 -0.50 -31.01 22.41
N THR A 131 0.39 -31.95 22.71
CA THR A 131 1.28 -31.83 23.87
C THR A 131 2.39 -30.80 23.66
N CYS A 132 2.68 -30.01 24.68
CA CYS A 132 3.75 -28.99 24.65
C CYS A 132 5.02 -29.49 25.33
N SER A 133 6.19 -29.21 24.74
CA SER A 133 7.50 -29.64 25.25
C SER A 133 8.26 -28.56 26.03
N HIS A 134 7.62 -27.43 26.34
CA HIS A 134 8.23 -26.29 27.01
C HIS A 134 7.65 -26.09 28.40
N SER A 135 8.47 -25.56 29.32
CA SER A 135 8.08 -25.31 30.70
C SER A 135 7.23 -24.05 30.81
N GLY A 136 5.91 -24.17 30.60
CA GLY A 136 4.90 -23.17 31.00
C GLY A 136 5.09 -21.77 30.43
N THR A 137 5.04 -21.63 29.10
CA THR A 137 5.04 -20.31 28.43
C THR A 137 3.61 -19.79 28.24
N TYR A 138 3.50 -18.52 27.84
CA TYR A 138 2.23 -17.95 27.41
C TYR A 138 1.68 -18.69 26.18
N ALA A 139 0.36 -18.79 26.05
CA ALA A 139 -0.29 -19.54 24.97
C ALA A 139 0.07 -18.96 23.59
N ASP A 140 0.09 -17.64 23.44
CA ASP A 140 0.50 -16.94 22.22
C ASP A 140 1.89 -17.34 21.76
N ASP A 141 2.86 -17.39 22.70
CA ASP A 141 4.25 -17.76 22.38
C ASP A 141 4.33 -19.22 21.94
N CYS A 142 3.57 -20.11 22.59
CA CYS A 142 3.45 -21.50 22.20
C CYS A 142 2.89 -21.63 20.76
N LEU A 143 1.81 -20.90 20.44
CA LEU A 143 1.20 -20.93 19.11
C LEU A 143 2.15 -20.41 18.03
N VAL A 144 2.80 -19.27 18.29
CA VAL A 144 3.79 -18.67 17.37
C VAL A 144 4.97 -19.61 17.14
N GLN A 145 5.53 -20.19 18.20
CA GLN A 145 6.65 -21.13 18.08
C GLN A 145 6.27 -22.39 17.30
N ARG A 146 5.09 -22.97 17.59
CA ARG A 146 4.61 -24.18 16.93
C ARG A 146 4.38 -23.98 15.44
N VAL A 147 3.76 -22.87 15.06
CA VAL A 147 3.49 -22.50 13.66
C VAL A 147 4.78 -22.14 12.92
N THR A 148 5.74 -21.53 13.61
CA THR A 148 7.07 -21.23 13.05
C THR A 148 7.84 -22.52 12.75
N ALA A 149 7.78 -23.50 13.66
CA ALA A 149 8.43 -24.80 13.49
C ALA A 149 7.74 -25.68 12.45
N HIS A 150 6.41 -25.70 12.46
CA HIS A 150 5.59 -26.54 11.59
C HIS A 150 4.52 -25.68 10.91
N LYS A 151 4.72 -25.37 9.64
CA LYS A 151 3.79 -24.54 8.86
C LYS A 151 2.57 -25.32 8.34
N CYS A 152 2.21 -26.46 8.92
CA CYS A 152 1.08 -27.27 8.48
C CYS A 152 -0.24 -26.95 9.22
N TYR A 153 -0.28 -25.79 9.89
CA TYR A 153 -1.42 -25.36 10.70
C TYR A 153 -2.04 -24.07 10.16
N ILE A 154 -3.36 -23.96 10.31
CA ILE A 154 -4.12 -22.71 10.25
C ILE A 154 -4.33 -22.25 11.69
N VAL A 155 -4.27 -20.94 11.96
CA VAL A 155 -4.48 -20.43 13.33
C VAL A 155 -5.81 -19.70 13.45
N ALA A 156 -6.65 -20.12 14.39
CA ALA A 156 -7.93 -19.50 14.72
C ALA A 156 -7.78 -18.65 16.00
N THR A 157 -7.74 -17.33 15.84
CA THR A 157 -7.63 -16.37 16.95
C THR A 157 -8.32 -15.05 16.62
N CYS A 158 -9.02 -14.46 17.59
CA CYS A 158 -9.58 -13.11 17.48
C CYS A 158 -8.69 -12.04 18.14
N ASP A 159 -7.59 -12.43 18.76
CA ASP A 159 -6.68 -11.50 19.44
C ASP A 159 -5.89 -10.62 18.44
N ARG A 160 -5.80 -9.32 18.68
CA ARG A 160 -5.15 -8.39 17.73
C ARG A 160 -3.63 -8.55 17.69
N ASP A 161 -3.01 -8.77 18.84
CA ASP A 161 -1.56 -8.82 18.96
C ASP A 161 -1.02 -10.14 18.43
N LEU A 162 -1.68 -11.26 18.75
CA LEU A 162 -1.33 -12.57 18.21
C LEU A 162 -1.47 -12.62 16.69
N ARG A 163 -2.53 -12.00 16.12
CA ARG A 163 -2.69 -11.87 14.66
C ARG A 163 -1.54 -11.11 14.02
N ARG A 164 -1.12 -9.99 14.61
CA ARG A 164 -0.01 -9.18 14.09
C ARG A 164 1.29 -9.99 14.08
N ARG A 165 1.54 -10.80 15.11
CA ARG A 165 2.70 -11.68 15.21
C ARG A 165 2.67 -12.81 14.17
N ILE A 166 1.53 -13.48 13.99
CA ILE A 166 1.42 -14.60 13.04
C ILE A 166 1.49 -14.11 11.58
N ARG A 167 0.97 -12.92 11.25
CA ARG A 167 1.08 -12.33 9.90
C ARG A 167 2.53 -12.10 9.44
N GLN A 168 3.48 -12.01 10.36
CA GLN A 168 4.90 -11.91 10.02
C GLN A 168 5.48 -13.26 9.55
N ILE A 169 4.79 -14.37 9.79
CA ILE A 169 5.20 -15.72 9.38
C ILE A 169 4.56 -16.03 8.02
N PRO A 170 5.35 -16.15 6.94
CA PRO A 170 4.80 -16.42 5.62
C PRO A 170 4.26 -17.85 5.51
N GLY A 171 3.11 -17.98 4.84
CA GLY A 171 2.49 -19.27 4.50
C GLY A 171 1.54 -19.84 5.57
N VAL A 172 1.07 -19.02 6.52
CA VAL A 172 0.18 -19.44 7.61
C VAL A 172 -1.15 -18.69 7.54
N PRO A 173 -2.27 -19.37 7.23
CA PRO A 173 -3.59 -18.76 7.23
C PRO A 173 -4.14 -18.48 8.63
N LEU A 174 -5.04 -17.50 8.72
CA LEU A 174 -5.73 -17.10 9.96
C LEU A 174 -7.25 -17.23 9.80
N ILE A 175 -7.93 -17.76 10.81
CA ILE A 175 -9.41 -17.82 10.92
C ILE A 175 -9.88 -16.87 12.02
N LEU A 176 -10.97 -16.16 11.73
CA LEU A 176 -11.53 -15.10 12.57
C LEU A 176 -13.04 -15.25 12.67
N ILE A 177 -13.59 -15.02 13.86
CA ILE A 177 -15.05 -14.91 14.03
C ILE A 177 -15.41 -13.43 14.00
N HIS A 178 -16.36 -13.07 13.15
CA HIS A 178 -16.92 -11.72 13.07
C HIS A 178 -18.40 -11.76 13.48
N LYS A 179 -18.84 -10.79 14.30
CA LYS A 179 -20.25 -10.59 14.64
C LYS A 179 -21.00 -9.97 13.47
N ALA A 180 -22.25 -10.39 13.27
CA ALA A 180 -23.18 -9.74 12.35
C ALA A 180 -23.68 -8.38 12.89
N ASP A 181 -23.73 -8.22 14.22
CA ASP A 181 -24.37 -7.09 14.90
C ASP A 181 -23.42 -5.98 15.41
N ASP A 182 -22.10 -6.10 15.18
CA ASP A 182 -21.13 -5.00 15.46
C ASP A 182 -21.17 -3.92 14.34
N ALA A 183 -22.36 -3.66 13.80
CA ALA A 183 -22.62 -2.72 12.71
C ALA A 183 -22.89 -1.27 13.19
N TYR A 184 -22.99 -1.01 14.50
CA TYR A 184 -23.20 0.35 15.01
C TYR A 184 -22.52 0.53 16.38
N GLY A 185 -21.44 1.34 16.40
CA GLY A 185 -21.01 2.03 17.62
C GLY A 185 -19.75 1.52 18.32
N SER A 186 -18.58 1.68 17.71
CA SER A 186 -17.44 2.35 18.37
C SER A 186 -16.36 2.69 17.35
N ARG A 187 -15.83 3.91 17.45
CA ARG A 187 -14.87 4.51 16.53
C ARG A 187 -13.54 3.77 16.55
N SER A 188 -13.30 2.99 15.52
CA SER A 188 -11.97 2.78 14.95
C SER A 188 -12.15 2.47 13.47
N VAL A 189 -11.43 3.23 12.65
CA VAL A 189 -11.10 2.97 11.24
C VAL A 189 -10.98 1.45 11.03
N ASP A 190 -11.56 0.92 9.94
CA ASP A 190 -11.53 -0.49 9.49
C ASP A 190 -12.90 -1.24 9.47
N ARG A 191 -13.91 -0.65 8.83
CA ARG A 191 -14.82 -1.38 7.92
C ARG A 191 -15.56 -0.40 7.05
N TRP A 192 -15.38 -0.52 5.74
CA TRP A 192 -16.20 0.21 4.77
C TRP A 192 -17.67 -0.22 4.98
N PRO A 193 -18.62 0.72 5.12
CA PRO A 193 -20.02 0.36 5.15
C PRO A 193 -20.32 -0.47 3.90
N SER A 194 -21.08 -1.54 4.06
CA SER A 194 -21.51 -2.35 2.91
C SER A 194 -22.14 -1.41 1.88
N LEU A 195 -21.46 -1.19 0.75
CA LEU A 195 -21.91 -0.40 -0.40
C LEU A 195 -23.06 -1.14 -1.11
N ARG A 196 -24.15 -1.41 -0.38
CA ARG A 196 -25.36 -1.93 -0.97
C ARG A 196 -26.16 -0.74 -1.50
N HIS A 197 -25.83 -0.39 -2.74
CA HIS A 197 -26.53 0.43 -3.74
C HIS A 197 -26.29 1.96 -3.76
N ALA A 198 -25.36 2.37 -4.64
CA ALA A 198 -25.36 3.65 -5.38
C ALA A 198 -24.50 3.63 -6.69
N GLY A 199 -23.66 2.62 -6.91
CA GLY A 199 -22.69 2.53 -8.03
C GLY A 199 -21.26 2.40 -7.50
N PRO A 200 -20.26 2.11 -8.35
CA PRO A 200 -18.86 2.03 -7.92
C PRO A 200 -18.36 3.39 -7.39
N LEU A 201 -17.49 3.38 -6.37
CA LEU A 201 -16.74 4.59 -5.97
C LEU A 201 -15.62 4.84 -6.98
N PHE A 202 -15.58 6.03 -7.57
CA PHE A 202 -14.53 6.42 -8.51
C PHE A 202 -13.45 7.24 -7.79
N VAL A 203 -12.22 6.72 -7.82
CA VAL A 203 -11.04 7.28 -7.14
C VAL A 203 -10.01 7.71 -8.18
N ALA A 204 -9.63 8.98 -8.15
CA ALA A 204 -8.48 9.47 -8.90
C ALA A 204 -7.20 9.29 -8.09
N LEU A 205 -6.11 8.87 -8.75
CA LEU A 205 -4.77 8.85 -8.16
C LEU A 205 -3.77 9.57 -9.06
N GLN A 206 -3.29 10.74 -8.61
CA GLN A 206 -2.31 11.54 -9.35
C GLN A 206 -0.97 11.58 -8.64
N GLY A 207 0.10 11.58 -9.41
CA GLY A 207 1.45 11.82 -8.91
C GLY A 207 2.45 11.97 -10.05
N PRO A 208 3.60 12.63 -9.82
CA PRO A 208 4.58 12.81 -10.87
C PRO A 208 5.33 11.52 -11.24
N GLN A 209 6.08 11.52 -12.34
CA GLN A 209 6.85 10.36 -12.77
C GLN A 209 7.84 9.94 -11.68
N GLY A 210 7.92 8.63 -11.44
CA GLY A 210 8.81 8.06 -10.42
C GLY A 210 8.38 8.27 -8.96
N SER A 211 7.30 9.01 -8.67
CA SER A 211 6.76 9.18 -7.30
C SER A 211 6.32 7.88 -6.62
N GLY A 212 6.06 6.83 -7.40
CA GLY A 212 5.51 5.58 -6.91
C GLY A 212 4.00 5.43 -7.08
N LYS A 213 3.31 6.35 -7.79
CA LYS A 213 1.85 6.28 -8.01
C LYS A 213 1.33 4.92 -8.50
N SER A 214 1.99 4.30 -9.48
CA SER A 214 1.58 3.00 -10.03
C SER A 214 1.88 1.83 -9.07
N TYR A 215 2.87 1.99 -8.20
CA TYR A 215 3.13 1.05 -7.12
C TYR A 215 2.08 1.19 -6.01
N LEU A 216 1.75 2.43 -5.63
CA LEU A 216 0.71 2.72 -4.66
C LEU A 216 -0.67 2.23 -5.13
N SER A 217 -1.03 2.44 -6.39
CA SER A 217 -2.30 1.94 -6.94
C SER A 217 -2.37 0.41 -6.89
N ALA A 218 -1.28 -0.30 -7.23
CA ALA A 218 -1.24 -1.76 -7.10
C ALA A 218 -1.39 -2.24 -5.65
N LEU A 219 -0.73 -1.57 -4.69
CA LEU A 219 -0.89 -1.86 -3.26
C LEU A 219 -2.32 -1.58 -2.79
N LEU A 220 -2.91 -0.46 -3.20
CA LEU A 220 -4.26 -0.07 -2.84
C LEU A 220 -5.28 -1.07 -3.39
N VAL A 221 -5.13 -1.52 -4.64
CA VAL A 221 -5.95 -2.59 -5.23
C VAL A 221 -5.86 -3.86 -4.39
N ASN A 222 -4.65 -4.28 -4.00
CA ASN A 222 -4.47 -5.49 -3.20
C ASN A 222 -5.09 -5.35 -1.80
N GLU A 223 -4.93 -4.20 -1.16
CA GLU A 223 -5.50 -3.91 0.15
C GLU A 223 -7.04 -3.93 0.10
N LEU A 224 -7.64 -3.22 -0.85
CA LEU A 224 -9.11 -3.18 -1.03
C LEU A 224 -9.68 -4.57 -1.37
N ARG A 225 -8.99 -5.35 -2.23
CA ARG A 225 -9.37 -6.74 -2.53
C ARG A 225 -9.26 -7.64 -1.30
N SER A 226 -8.28 -7.42 -0.43
CA SER A 226 -8.16 -8.14 0.86
C SER A 226 -9.35 -7.87 1.79
N GLN A 227 -10.03 -6.74 1.59
CA GLN A 227 -11.27 -6.38 2.27
C GLN A 227 -12.53 -6.85 1.50
N SER A 228 -12.37 -7.77 0.53
CA SER A 228 -13.45 -8.34 -0.29
C SER A 228 -14.17 -7.33 -1.20
N LEU A 229 -13.48 -6.25 -1.60
CA LEU A 229 -13.99 -5.31 -2.59
C LEU A 229 -13.53 -5.68 -4.00
N ASN A 230 -14.43 -5.54 -4.97
CA ASN A 230 -14.15 -5.70 -6.39
C ASN A 230 -13.60 -4.38 -6.93
N VAL A 231 -12.33 -4.40 -7.35
CA VAL A 231 -11.60 -3.19 -7.75
C VAL A 231 -11.18 -3.28 -9.21
N ALA A 232 -11.59 -2.28 -9.99
CA ALA A 232 -11.08 -2.00 -11.33
C ALA A 232 -9.95 -0.96 -11.24
N LEU A 233 -8.84 -1.20 -11.93
CA LEU A 233 -7.73 -0.25 -12.06
C LEU A 233 -7.53 0.07 -13.54
N LEU A 234 -7.54 1.34 -13.87
CA LEU A 234 -7.21 1.87 -15.19
C LEU A 234 -6.01 2.83 -15.04
N SER A 235 -4.98 2.66 -15.85
CA SER A 235 -3.93 3.68 -15.98
C SER A 235 -4.29 4.63 -17.11
N LEU A 236 -4.03 5.93 -16.94
CA LEU A 236 -4.17 6.90 -18.03
C LEU A 236 -3.28 6.53 -19.22
N ASP A 237 -2.09 5.97 -18.94
CA ASP A 237 -1.15 5.54 -19.97
C ASP A 237 -1.70 4.37 -20.81
N ASP A 238 -2.66 3.59 -20.30
CA ASP A 238 -3.26 2.47 -21.04
C ASP A 238 -4.23 2.95 -22.14
N ILE A 239 -4.70 4.19 -22.04
CA ILE A 239 -5.54 4.83 -23.04
C ILE A 239 -4.74 5.78 -23.94
N TYR A 240 -3.42 5.65 -24.06
CA TYR A 240 -2.70 6.34 -25.13
C TYR A 240 -3.31 6.02 -26.50
N LEU A 241 -3.26 6.99 -27.42
CA LEU A 241 -3.63 6.78 -28.82
C LEU A 241 -2.80 5.62 -29.40
N PRO A 242 -3.35 4.80 -30.32
CA PRO A 242 -2.57 3.81 -31.05
C PRO A 242 -1.38 4.47 -31.77
N HIS A 243 -0.33 3.68 -32.05
CA HIS A 243 0.92 4.16 -32.65
C HIS A 243 0.67 4.98 -33.93
N ALA A 244 -0.20 4.47 -34.81
CA ALA A 244 -0.55 5.13 -36.07
C ALA A 244 -1.14 6.54 -35.86
N GLU A 245 -1.92 6.72 -34.80
CA GLU A 245 -2.55 7.99 -34.45
C GLU A 245 -1.56 8.94 -33.76
N LEU A 246 -0.68 8.43 -32.89
CA LEU A 246 0.43 9.21 -32.33
C LEU A 246 1.36 9.74 -33.44
N VAL A 247 1.68 8.92 -34.43
CA VAL A 247 2.48 9.33 -35.60
C VAL A 247 1.73 10.38 -36.42
N SER A 248 0.42 10.21 -36.60
CA SER A 248 -0.41 11.17 -37.34
C SER A 248 -0.48 12.52 -36.63
N LEU A 249 -0.64 12.52 -35.31
CA LEU A 249 -0.61 13.72 -34.46
C LEU A 249 0.74 14.45 -34.57
N ALA A 250 1.85 13.73 -34.44
CA ALA A 250 3.19 14.28 -34.57
C ALA A 250 3.44 14.89 -35.95
N LYS A 251 2.92 14.26 -37.02
CA LYS A 251 3.01 14.77 -38.40
C LYS A 251 2.13 16.00 -38.63
N ALA A 252 0.95 16.07 -38.02
CA ALA A 252 0.04 17.20 -38.11
C ALA A 252 0.56 18.43 -37.33
N ARG A 253 1.41 18.20 -36.32
CA ARG A 253 1.97 19.22 -35.43
C ARG A 253 3.50 19.08 -35.30
N PRO A 254 4.25 19.18 -36.42
CA PRO A 254 5.68 18.84 -36.45
C PRO A 254 6.53 19.74 -35.53
N ASP A 255 6.10 20.98 -35.35
CA ASP A 255 6.81 21.95 -34.52
C ASP A 255 6.47 21.82 -33.03
N ASN A 256 5.41 21.10 -32.66
CA ASN A 256 5.04 20.91 -31.26
C ASN A 256 5.86 19.78 -30.65
N ALA A 257 6.91 20.15 -29.91
CA ALA A 257 7.84 19.20 -29.31
C ALA A 257 7.18 18.26 -28.28
N LEU A 258 6.08 18.71 -27.66
CA LEU A 258 5.36 17.95 -26.63
C LEU A 258 4.60 16.76 -27.20
N TRP A 259 4.19 16.84 -28.47
CA TRP A 259 3.46 15.80 -29.22
C TRP A 259 4.33 14.96 -30.16
N ARG A 260 5.66 15.06 -30.05
CA ARG A 260 6.60 14.12 -30.70
C ARG A 260 6.61 12.78 -29.95
N GLY A 261 5.49 12.05 -30.03
CA GLY A 261 5.20 10.80 -29.32
C GLY A 261 4.32 10.98 -28.08
N ARG A 262 4.00 9.85 -27.42
CA ARG A 262 3.10 9.80 -26.26
C ARG A 262 3.59 10.63 -25.06
N GLY A 263 2.66 11.18 -24.27
CA GLY A 263 2.98 11.81 -22.99
C GLY A 263 1.98 12.85 -22.53
N GLN A 264 2.03 14.01 -23.17
CA GLN A 264 1.24 15.20 -22.82
C GLN A 264 -0.24 15.07 -23.20
N PRO A 265 -1.17 15.82 -22.55
CA PRO A 265 -2.57 15.88 -22.99
C PRO A 265 -2.68 16.15 -24.49
N GLY A 266 -3.64 15.50 -25.13
CA GLY A 266 -3.75 15.37 -26.59
C GLY A 266 -3.19 14.06 -27.15
N THR A 267 -2.42 13.30 -26.38
CA THR A 267 -1.87 12.00 -26.80
C THR A 267 -2.65 10.78 -26.33
N HIS A 268 -3.75 10.97 -25.59
CA HIS A 268 -4.63 9.91 -25.11
C HIS A 268 -5.95 9.86 -25.89
N ASP A 269 -6.48 8.66 -26.08
CA ASP A 269 -7.82 8.37 -26.59
C ASP A 269 -8.84 8.55 -25.48
N VAL A 270 -9.19 9.82 -25.24
CA VAL A 270 -10.17 10.21 -24.23
C VAL A 270 -11.55 9.57 -24.46
N PRO A 271 -12.07 9.46 -25.71
CA PRO A 271 -13.31 8.73 -25.98
C PRO A 271 -13.29 7.28 -25.47
N LEU A 272 -12.20 6.54 -25.69
CA LEU A 272 -12.05 5.19 -25.13
C LEU A 272 -12.08 5.21 -23.59
N GLY A 273 -11.37 6.14 -22.95
CA GLY A 273 -11.39 6.30 -21.50
C GLY A 273 -12.81 6.51 -20.95
N LEU A 274 -13.59 7.40 -21.59
CA LEU A 274 -14.97 7.67 -21.24
C LEU A 274 -15.88 6.44 -21.43
N GLN A 275 -15.65 5.69 -22.51
CA GLN A 275 -16.37 4.44 -22.75
C GLN A 275 -16.12 3.43 -21.63
N VAL A 276 -14.86 3.23 -21.24
CA VAL A 276 -14.49 2.28 -20.16
C VAL A 276 -15.11 2.70 -18.82
N LEU A 277 -14.97 3.96 -18.42
CA LEU A 277 -15.52 4.45 -17.15
C LEU A 277 -17.06 4.39 -17.13
N THR A 278 -17.72 4.72 -18.25
CA THR A 278 -19.18 4.57 -18.40
C THR A 278 -19.61 3.12 -18.23
N GLN A 279 -18.95 2.18 -18.91
CA GLN A 279 -19.29 0.75 -18.81
C GLN A 279 -19.10 0.21 -17.39
N LEU A 280 -18.03 0.62 -16.70
CA LEU A 280 -17.81 0.27 -15.28
C LEU A 280 -18.92 0.82 -14.38
N LYS A 281 -19.32 2.08 -14.60
CA LYS A 281 -20.40 2.73 -13.84
C LYS A 281 -21.75 2.03 -14.03
N GLU A 282 -22.02 1.57 -15.25
CA GLU A 282 -23.24 0.84 -15.63
C GLU A 282 -23.22 -0.63 -15.22
N GLY A 283 -22.11 -1.13 -14.65
CA GLY A 283 -21.96 -2.53 -14.26
C GLY A 283 -21.90 -3.49 -15.46
N LYS A 284 -21.37 -3.04 -16.60
CA LYS A 284 -21.15 -3.89 -17.78
C LYS A 284 -19.77 -4.52 -17.72
N PRO A 285 -19.61 -5.77 -18.19
CA PRO A 285 -18.28 -6.34 -18.43
C PRO A 285 -17.49 -5.45 -19.38
N VAL A 286 -16.25 -5.14 -19.02
CA VAL A 286 -15.37 -4.26 -19.82
C VAL A 286 -13.96 -4.83 -19.84
N GLU A 287 -13.35 -4.82 -21.02
CA GLU A 287 -11.93 -5.07 -21.16
C GLU A 287 -11.15 -3.79 -20.89
N ILE A 288 -10.20 -3.84 -19.96
CA ILE A 288 -9.33 -2.71 -19.67
C ILE A 288 -8.28 -2.63 -20.78
N PRO A 289 -8.20 -1.49 -21.51
CA PRO A 289 -7.21 -1.33 -22.56
C PRO A 289 -5.81 -1.41 -21.98
N ARG A 290 -4.84 -1.74 -22.84
CA ARG A 290 -3.45 -1.95 -22.46
C ARG A 290 -2.56 -1.30 -23.49
N PHE A 291 -1.59 -0.51 -23.02
CA PHE A 291 -0.59 0.11 -23.90
C PHE A 291 0.79 -0.50 -23.65
N GLU A 292 1.35 -1.17 -24.66
CA GLU A 292 2.66 -1.80 -24.56
C GLU A 292 3.76 -0.83 -25.04
N LYS A 293 4.43 -0.21 -24.07
CA LYS A 293 5.44 0.84 -24.31
C LYS A 293 6.68 0.34 -25.05
N SER A 294 6.94 -0.97 -25.08
CA SER A 294 8.12 -1.54 -25.74
C SER A 294 7.96 -1.73 -27.26
N LEU A 295 6.73 -1.74 -27.77
CA LEU A 295 6.47 -1.87 -29.21
C LEU A 295 7.05 -0.66 -29.98
N PHE A 296 7.22 -0.82 -31.30
CA PHE A 296 7.76 0.23 -32.18
C PHE A 296 9.04 0.89 -31.65
N ARG A 297 10.01 0.07 -31.23
CA ARG A 297 11.31 0.53 -30.68
C ARG A 297 11.17 1.47 -29.48
N GLY A 298 10.13 1.27 -28.66
CA GLY A 298 9.91 2.07 -27.46
C GLY A 298 8.94 3.24 -27.65
N GLU A 299 8.43 3.47 -28.86
CA GLU A 299 7.35 4.44 -29.13
C GLU A 299 6.00 3.95 -28.57
N GLY A 300 5.82 2.62 -28.54
CA GLY A 300 4.70 1.91 -27.96
C GLY A 300 3.45 1.87 -28.85
N ASP A 301 2.55 0.93 -28.55
CA ASP A 301 1.25 0.81 -29.20
C ASP A 301 0.20 0.19 -28.27
N ARG A 302 -1.07 0.41 -28.59
CA ARG A 302 -2.18 -0.23 -27.90
C ARG A 302 -2.28 -1.70 -28.32
N LEU A 303 -2.43 -2.59 -27.36
CA LEU A 303 -2.70 -3.99 -27.64
C LEU A 303 -4.12 -4.16 -28.21
N PRO A 304 -4.32 -5.00 -29.24
CA PRO A 304 -5.65 -5.31 -29.74
C PRO A 304 -6.57 -5.88 -28.65
N ALA A 305 -7.87 -5.60 -28.73
CA ALA A 305 -8.85 -6.20 -27.83
C ALA A 305 -8.81 -7.73 -27.92
N GLY A 306 -8.96 -8.41 -26.78
CA GLY A 306 -8.89 -9.88 -26.69
C GLY A 306 -7.47 -10.45 -26.82
N SER A 307 -6.42 -9.62 -26.76
CA SER A 307 -5.03 -10.08 -26.72
C SER A 307 -4.77 -10.98 -25.51
N GLU A 308 -3.75 -11.85 -25.61
CA GLU A 308 -3.33 -12.70 -24.49
C GLU A 308 -2.97 -11.84 -23.26
N GLY A 309 -3.57 -12.16 -22.10
CA GLY A 309 -3.43 -11.38 -20.89
C GLY A 309 -4.35 -10.15 -20.77
N ALA A 310 -5.35 -10.02 -21.66
CA ALA A 310 -6.43 -9.04 -21.53
C ALA A 310 -7.11 -9.15 -20.15
N ILE A 311 -7.35 -8.01 -19.52
CA ILE A 311 -7.98 -7.93 -18.21
C ILE A 311 -9.44 -7.54 -18.44
N VAL A 312 -10.34 -8.51 -18.28
CA VAL A 312 -11.78 -8.26 -18.31
C VAL A 312 -12.29 -8.08 -16.89
N VAL A 313 -12.84 -6.90 -16.61
CA VAL A 313 -13.51 -6.60 -15.35
C VAL A 313 -14.99 -6.93 -15.50
N ALA A 314 -15.48 -7.85 -14.67
CA ALA A 314 -16.89 -8.21 -14.59
C ALA A 314 -17.55 -7.58 -13.36
N PRO A 315 -18.86 -7.25 -13.42
CA PRO A 315 -19.61 -6.79 -12.25
C PRO A 315 -19.76 -7.90 -11.19
N PRO A 316 -19.99 -7.54 -9.90
CA PRO A 316 -20.05 -6.17 -9.38
C PRO A 316 -18.68 -5.51 -9.28
N VAL A 317 -18.62 -4.18 -9.42
CA VAL A 317 -17.42 -3.37 -9.16
C VAL A 317 -17.74 -2.40 -8.03
N ASP A 318 -16.96 -2.44 -6.96
CA ASP A 318 -17.15 -1.60 -5.78
C ASP A 318 -16.31 -0.32 -5.86
N VAL A 319 -15.10 -0.41 -6.43
CA VAL A 319 -14.17 0.72 -6.56
C VAL A 319 -13.53 0.73 -7.96
N VAL A 320 -13.49 1.90 -8.59
CA VAL A 320 -12.75 2.15 -9.83
C VAL A 320 -11.64 3.14 -9.54
N ILE A 321 -10.40 2.76 -9.80
CA ILE A 321 -9.23 3.63 -9.64
C ILE A 321 -8.73 4.02 -11.03
N LEU A 322 -8.64 5.32 -11.32
CA LEU A 322 -7.92 5.84 -12.48
C LEU A 322 -6.66 6.56 -12.00
N GLU A 323 -5.50 6.00 -12.36
CA GLU A 323 -4.20 6.57 -11.99
C GLU A 323 -3.49 7.21 -13.18
N GLY A 324 -2.81 8.34 -12.97
CA GLY A 324 -2.08 8.99 -14.05
C GLY A 324 -1.38 10.27 -13.63
N TRP A 325 -0.38 10.68 -14.39
CA TRP A 325 0.49 11.78 -13.99
C TRP A 325 -0.15 13.17 -14.13
N CYS A 326 -1.09 13.33 -15.07
CA CYS A 326 -1.87 14.54 -15.30
C CYS A 326 -3.37 14.35 -14.98
N VAL A 327 -3.72 13.32 -14.19
CA VAL A 327 -5.11 13.12 -13.75
C VAL A 327 -5.57 14.32 -12.94
N GLY A 328 -6.73 14.88 -13.28
CA GLY A 328 -7.26 16.09 -12.64
C GLY A 328 -6.54 17.38 -13.02
N PHE A 329 -5.68 17.39 -14.04
CA PHE A 329 -5.20 18.64 -14.61
C PHE A 329 -6.34 19.32 -15.37
N TYR A 330 -6.45 20.62 -15.19
CA TYR A 330 -7.46 21.45 -15.81
C TYR A 330 -6.78 22.49 -16.71
N PRO A 331 -7.44 22.90 -17.81
CA PRO A 331 -6.96 24.04 -18.58
C PRO A 331 -6.98 25.32 -17.74
N VAL A 332 -6.27 26.34 -18.18
CA VAL A 332 -6.26 27.69 -17.60
C VAL A 332 -6.72 28.72 -18.63
N SER A 333 -7.10 29.92 -18.18
CA SER A 333 -7.41 31.02 -19.08
C SER A 333 -6.17 31.45 -19.87
N LEU A 334 -6.37 32.12 -21.00
CA LEU A 334 -5.24 32.64 -21.79
C LEU A 334 -4.39 33.63 -20.99
N ASP A 335 -5.02 34.51 -20.22
CA ASP A 335 -4.32 35.47 -19.36
C ASP A 335 -3.47 34.77 -18.27
N GLU A 336 -4.00 33.69 -17.68
CA GLU A 336 -3.27 32.90 -16.68
C GLU A 336 -2.13 32.10 -17.33
N LEU A 337 -2.34 31.55 -18.53
CA LEU A 337 -1.29 30.89 -19.30
C LEU A 337 -0.16 31.86 -19.62
N ASP A 338 -0.50 33.07 -20.04
CA ASP A 338 0.46 34.15 -20.33
C ASP A 338 1.24 34.54 -19.07
N ALA A 339 0.55 34.74 -17.95
CA ALA A 339 1.19 35.03 -16.66
C ALA A 339 2.12 33.91 -16.20
N ARG A 340 1.73 32.63 -16.36
CA ARG A 340 2.57 31.48 -16.02
C ARG A 340 3.75 31.35 -16.97
N TRP A 341 3.59 31.69 -18.24
CA TRP A 341 4.66 31.66 -19.24
C TRP A 341 5.77 32.67 -18.89
N ASP A 342 5.39 33.91 -18.61
CA ASP A 342 6.34 34.99 -18.32
C ASP A 342 6.90 34.92 -16.87
N GLY A 343 6.17 34.26 -15.96
CA GLY A 343 6.55 34.09 -14.56
C GLY A 343 7.08 32.69 -14.23
N ALA A 344 6.18 31.82 -13.73
CA ALA A 344 6.54 30.53 -13.15
C ALA A 344 7.36 29.63 -14.10
N TRP A 345 7.04 29.61 -15.38
CA TRP A 345 7.77 28.84 -16.39
C TRP A 345 9.19 29.38 -16.61
N ALA A 346 9.35 30.69 -16.77
CA ALA A 346 10.67 31.31 -16.92
C ALA A 346 11.58 31.03 -15.70
N GLU A 347 11.02 31.10 -14.48
CA GLU A 347 11.75 30.75 -13.25
C GLU A 347 12.17 29.27 -13.23
N GLU A 348 11.26 28.36 -13.56
CA GLU A 348 11.53 26.93 -13.55
C GLU A 348 12.53 26.52 -14.64
N CYS A 349 12.49 27.17 -15.81
CA CYS A 349 13.52 27.00 -16.85
C CYS A 349 14.91 27.34 -16.32
N GLN A 350 15.03 28.46 -15.60
CA GLN A 350 16.30 28.87 -14.99
C GLN A 350 16.74 27.87 -13.90
N ARG A 351 15.84 27.48 -12.99
CA ARG A 351 16.16 26.58 -11.87
C ARG A 351 16.55 25.17 -12.32
N LEU A 352 15.93 24.67 -13.38
CA LEU A 352 16.12 23.29 -13.87
C LEU A 352 17.07 23.19 -15.07
N GLY A 353 17.51 24.32 -15.62
CA GLY A 353 18.33 24.35 -16.84
C GLY A 353 17.59 23.78 -18.05
N LEU A 354 16.33 24.20 -18.24
CA LEU A 354 15.55 23.86 -19.42
C LEU A 354 15.94 24.81 -20.56
N GLY A 355 16.18 24.26 -21.75
CA GLY A 355 16.41 25.06 -22.95
C GLY A 355 15.10 25.47 -23.64
N ASP A 356 15.21 26.19 -24.75
CA ASP A 356 14.09 26.69 -25.55
C ASP A 356 13.46 25.62 -26.46
N PHE A 357 13.16 24.44 -25.90
CA PHE A 357 12.58 23.32 -26.67
C PHE A 357 11.05 23.36 -26.73
N VAL A 358 10.40 24.14 -25.87
CA VAL A 358 8.94 24.33 -25.81
C VAL A 358 8.61 25.75 -26.22
N ARG A 359 7.60 25.92 -27.08
CA ARG A 359 7.06 27.22 -27.48
C ARG A 359 5.75 27.48 -26.73
N LYS A 360 5.39 28.76 -26.57
CA LYS A 360 4.12 29.16 -25.97
C LYS A 360 2.92 28.55 -26.70
N GLN A 361 3.01 28.45 -28.04
CA GLN A 361 2.00 27.77 -28.85
C GLN A 361 1.83 26.30 -28.49
N ASP A 362 2.90 25.60 -28.11
CA ASP A 362 2.81 24.19 -27.73
C ASP A 362 2.00 24.03 -26.43
N MET A 363 2.13 24.99 -25.50
CA MET A 363 1.34 25.03 -24.28
C MET A 363 -0.11 25.44 -24.53
N LEU A 364 -0.36 26.35 -25.46
CA LEU A 364 -1.73 26.70 -25.89
C LEU A 364 -2.43 25.48 -26.48
N ASP A 365 -1.74 24.71 -27.31
CA ASP A 365 -2.26 23.48 -27.91
C ASP A 365 -2.59 22.42 -26.84
N VAL A 366 -1.71 22.22 -25.85
CA VAL A 366 -1.95 21.30 -24.72
C VAL A 366 -3.08 21.79 -23.83
N ASN A 367 -3.17 23.10 -23.58
CA ASN A 367 -4.26 23.72 -22.83
C ASN A 367 -5.61 23.51 -23.52
N GLU A 368 -5.67 23.63 -24.85
CA GLU A 368 -6.89 23.33 -25.62
C GLU A 368 -7.25 21.85 -25.50
N ALA A 369 -6.29 20.95 -25.69
CA ALA A 369 -6.50 19.51 -25.60
C ALA A 369 -6.98 19.06 -24.21
N LEU A 370 -6.58 19.75 -23.13
CA LEU A 370 -7.03 19.45 -21.76
C LEU A 370 -8.54 19.61 -21.57
N LYS A 371 -9.23 20.41 -22.38
CA LYS A 371 -10.69 20.55 -22.31
C LYS A 371 -11.40 19.21 -22.54
N ASP A 372 -10.86 18.38 -23.41
CA ASP A 372 -11.42 17.06 -23.71
C ASP A 372 -11.32 16.09 -22.54
N TYR A 373 -10.42 16.34 -21.57
CA TYR A 373 -10.19 15.46 -20.40
C TYR A 373 -11.17 15.76 -19.27
N ILE A 374 -11.79 16.95 -19.24
CA ILE A 374 -12.70 17.35 -18.17
C ILE A 374 -13.84 16.33 -17.93
N PRO A 375 -14.49 15.76 -18.97
CA PRO A 375 -15.50 14.73 -18.78
C PRO A 375 -14.99 13.44 -18.10
N LEU A 376 -13.70 13.09 -18.21
CA LEU A 376 -13.12 11.97 -17.45
C LEU A 376 -13.12 12.29 -15.95
N TRP A 377 -12.81 13.53 -15.61
CA TRP A 377 -12.71 13.99 -14.23
C TRP A 377 -14.08 14.02 -13.54
N ASP A 378 -15.17 14.26 -14.28
CA ASP A 378 -16.53 14.25 -13.76
C ASP A 378 -17.00 12.92 -13.16
N PHE A 379 -16.28 11.82 -13.42
CA PHE A 379 -16.54 10.52 -12.80
C PHE A 379 -16.10 10.46 -11.35
N PHE A 380 -15.09 11.23 -10.93
CA PHE A 380 -14.43 10.99 -9.65
C PHE A 380 -15.19 11.54 -8.44
N ASP A 381 -15.29 10.70 -7.41
CA ASP A 381 -15.89 11.03 -6.12
C ASP A 381 -14.86 11.53 -5.11
N THR A 382 -13.62 11.03 -5.20
CA THR A 382 -12.50 11.35 -4.32
C THR A 382 -11.17 11.31 -5.09
N PHE A 383 -10.16 11.97 -4.55
CA PHE A 383 -8.86 12.15 -5.18
C PHE A 383 -7.72 11.89 -4.19
N VAL A 384 -6.69 11.18 -4.64
CA VAL A 384 -5.44 10.97 -3.93
C VAL A 384 -4.30 11.58 -4.74
N GLN A 385 -3.58 12.52 -4.15
CA GLN A 385 -2.47 13.22 -4.80
C GLN A 385 -1.15 12.93 -4.10
N LEU A 386 -0.15 12.42 -4.83
CA LEU A 386 1.24 12.39 -4.40
C LEU A 386 1.95 13.67 -4.87
N ARG A 387 2.37 14.52 -3.94
CA ARG A 387 3.03 15.79 -4.25
C ARG A 387 4.47 15.79 -3.75
N PRO A 388 5.46 16.16 -4.58
CA PRO A 388 6.81 16.41 -4.11
C PRO A 388 6.82 17.51 -3.04
N SER A 389 7.49 17.26 -1.92
CA SER A 389 7.86 18.32 -0.99
C SER A 389 9.09 19.06 -1.51
N ALA A 390 9.09 20.39 -1.38
CA ALA A 390 10.28 21.19 -1.65
C ALA A 390 11.39 20.81 -0.65
N TYR A 391 12.65 20.80 -1.12
CA TYR A 391 13.82 20.66 -0.26
C TYR A 391 14.82 21.79 -0.56
N GLY A 392 14.91 22.75 0.36
CA GLY A 392 15.77 23.94 0.20
C GLY A 392 15.30 24.88 -0.91
N GLU A 393 16.26 25.56 -1.55
CA GLU A 393 16.02 26.54 -2.64
C GLU A 393 15.82 25.89 -4.02
N ARG A 394 15.83 24.56 -4.12
CA ARG A 394 15.67 23.85 -5.39
C ARG A 394 14.19 23.78 -5.77
N SER A 395 13.94 23.82 -7.09
CA SER A 395 12.61 23.54 -7.63
C SER A 395 12.06 22.22 -7.05
N PRO A 396 10.81 22.19 -6.56
CA PRO A 396 10.15 20.95 -6.13
C PRO A 396 10.06 19.91 -7.25
N LEU A 397 10.13 20.32 -8.52
CA LEU A 397 10.06 19.44 -9.69
C LEU A 397 11.41 18.76 -9.99
N SER A 398 12.52 19.27 -9.46
CA SER A 398 13.85 18.69 -9.65
C SER A 398 13.95 17.23 -9.19
N VAL A 399 13.16 16.84 -8.20
CA VAL A 399 13.14 15.48 -7.68
C VAL A 399 12.57 14.46 -8.68
N ILE A 400 11.74 14.90 -9.61
CA ILE A 400 11.14 14.05 -10.65
C ILE A 400 12.24 13.45 -11.54
N TYR A 401 13.28 14.23 -11.83
CA TYR A 401 14.46 13.76 -12.57
C TYR A 401 15.17 12.63 -11.82
N LYS A 402 15.44 12.83 -10.52
CA LYS A 402 16.06 11.82 -9.66
C LYS A 402 15.22 10.54 -9.67
N TRP A 403 13.92 10.64 -9.41
CA TRP A 403 13.07 9.47 -9.33
C TRP A 403 12.93 8.74 -10.66
N ARG A 404 12.84 9.47 -11.79
CA ARG A 404 12.74 8.85 -13.11
C ARG A 404 14.04 8.15 -13.49
N LEU A 405 15.18 8.73 -13.11
CA LEU A 405 16.50 8.14 -13.33
C LEU A 405 16.66 6.85 -12.54
N GLU A 406 16.31 6.86 -11.24
CA GLU A 406 16.29 5.65 -10.41
C GLU A 406 15.38 4.56 -11.00
N GLN A 407 14.20 4.95 -11.50
CA GLN A 407 13.29 4.03 -12.15
C GLN A 407 13.92 3.41 -13.41
N GLU A 408 14.58 4.21 -14.24
CA GLU A 408 15.22 3.73 -15.47
C GLU A 408 16.40 2.79 -15.16
N HIS A 409 17.25 3.15 -14.19
CA HIS A 409 18.37 2.31 -13.76
C HIS A 409 17.89 0.97 -13.17
N ASN A 410 16.86 0.99 -12.34
CA ASN A 410 16.26 -0.22 -11.78
C ASN A 410 15.65 -1.12 -12.87
N MET A 411 15.03 -0.54 -13.89
CA MET A 411 14.49 -1.27 -15.04
C MET A 411 15.62 -1.90 -15.87
N LYS A 412 16.65 -1.11 -16.22
CA LYS A 412 17.84 -1.57 -16.96
C LYS A 412 18.55 -2.72 -16.25
N ALA A 413 18.66 -2.67 -14.93
CA ALA A 413 19.25 -3.74 -14.13
C ALA A 413 18.47 -5.07 -14.22
N ARG A 414 17.15 -5.02 -14.51
CA ARG A 414 16.27 -6.20 -14.56
C ARG A 414 16.05 -6.76 -15.97
N ASN A 415 16.23 -5.97 -17.02
CA ASN A 415 15.91 -6.35 -18.39
C ASN A 415 17.15 -6.48 -19.31
N GLY A 416 18.35 -6.55 -18.73
CA GLY A 416 19.61 -6.70 -19.47
C GLY A 416 20.15 -5.41 -20.08
N GLY A 417 19.92 -4.26 -19.42
CA GLY A 417 20.49 -2.97 -19.80
C GLY A 417 19.70 -2.17 -20.84
N LYS A 418 18.50 -2.62 -21.21
CA LYS A 418 17.67 -1.98 -22.23
C LYS A 418 16.87 -0.82 -21.62
N GLY A 419 17.09 0.39 -22.12
CA GLY A 419 16.40 1.59 -21.68
C GLY A 419 17.10 2.85 -22.17
N MET A 420 16.59 4.00 -21.76
CA MET A 420 17.19 5.30 -22.02
C MET A 420 18.54 5.43 -21.29
N ASP A 421 19.43 6.25 -21.85
CA ASP A 421 20.57 6.79 -21.12
C ASP A 421 20.12 7.98 -20.25
N ASP A 422 21.01 8.47 -19.39
CA ASP A 422 20.69 9.49 -18.41
C ASP A 422 20.27 10.82 -19.08
N ALA A 423 20.89 11.15 -20.22
CA ALA A 423 20.52 12.30 -21.04
C ALA A 423 19.13 12.14 -21.67
N GLY A 424 18.81 10.95 -22.18
CA GLY A 424 17.48 10.60 -22.69
C GLY A 424 16.42 10.65 -21.60
N VAL A 425 16.75 10.20 -20.37
CA VAL A 425 15.85 10.34 -19.21
C VAL A 425 15.58 11.81 -18.90
N LYS A 426 16.61 12.66 -18.91
CA LYS A 426 16.43 14.11 -18.71
C LYS A 426 15.50 14.69 -19.79
N ALA A 427 15.81 14.46 -21.07
CA ALA A 427 14.99 14.96 -22.17
C ALA A 427 13.54 14.43 -22.12
N PHE A 428 13.35 13.20 -21.66
CA PHE A 428 12.04 12.63 -21.39
C PHE A 428 11.30 13.41 -20.31
N VAL A 429 11.93 13.65 -19.15
CA VAL A 429 11.31 14.39 -18.02
C VAL A 429 11.06 15.85 -18.38
N ASP A 430 11.99 16.51 -19.09
CA ASP A 430 11.87 17.89 -19.55
C ASP A 430 10.50 18.11 -20.22
N ARG A 431 10.06 17.17 -21.09
CA ARG A 431 8.77 17.23 -21.79
C ARG A 431 7.55 17.25 -20.87
N TYR A 432 7.64 16.78 -19.63
CA TYR A 432 6.50 16.76 -18.68
C TYR A 432 6.49 17.94 -17.73
N ILE A 433 7.63 18.60 -17.49
CA ILE A 433 7.73 19.77 -16.60
C ILE A 433 6.72 20.87 -16.94
N PRO A 434 6.54 21.28 -18.21
CA PRO A 434 5.52 22.28 -18.54
C PRO A 434 4.13 21.89 -18.06
N GLY A 435 3.77 20.60 -18.12
CA GLY A 435 2.47 20.15 -17.63
C GLY A 435 2.28 20.42 -16.14
N TYR A 436 3.32 20.16 -15.33
CA TYR A 436 3.29 20.42 -13.89
C TYR A 436 3.24 21.91 -13.55
N VAL A 437 3.99 22.74 -14.29
CA VAL A 437 4.06 24.18 -14.06
C VAL A 437 2.73 24.85 -14.43
N PHE A 438 2.16 24.49 -15.59
CA PHE A 438 0.98 25.18 -16.11
C PHE A 438 -0.34 24.65 -15.59
N PHE A 439 -0.43 23.37 -15.19
CA PHE A 439 -1.73 22.74 -14.88
C PHE A 439 -1.73 21.95 -13.56
N GLY A 440 -0.61 21.90 -12.85
CA GLY A 440 -0.42 21.04 -11.67
C GLY A 440 -1.26 21.41 -10.44
N ASP A 441 -1.80 22.64 -10.40
CA ASP A 441 -2.73 23.13 -9.38
C ASP A 441 -4.20 22.76 -9.69
N GLY A 442 -4.50 22.35 -10.92
CA GLY A 442 -5.83 21.98 -11.40
C GLY A 442 -6.62 21.06 -10.47
N PRO A 443 -6.03 20.02 -9.84
CA PRO A 443 -6.75 19.17 -8.90
C PRO A 443 -7.38 19.91 -7.72
N ALA A 444 -6.86 21.09 -7.35
CA ALA A 444 -7.40 21.94 -6.29
C ALA A 444 -8.22 23.14 -6.80
N THR A 445 -7.93 23.63 -8.01
CA THR A 445 -8.51 24.89 -8.52
C THR A 445 -9.64 24.69 -9.55
N GLY A 446 -9.60 23.63 -10.36
CA GLY A 446 -10.53 23.42 -11.47
C GLY A 446 -10.32 24.39 -12.64
N PHE A 447 -11.35 24.60 -13.46
CA PHE A 447 -11.35 25.55 -14.57
C PHE A 447 -12.69 26.28 -14.71
N GLY A 448 -12.67 27.62 -14.68
CA GLY A 448 -13.88 28.43 -14.84
C GLY A 448 -14.97 28.04 -13.81
N SER A 449 -16.14 27.64 -14.29
CA SER A 449 -17.23 27.13 -13.45
C SER A 449 -17.11 25.64 -13.12
N ALA A 450 -16.26 24.89 -13.83
CA ALA A 450 -16.04 23.46 -13.63
C ALA A 450 -15.09 23.26 -12.43
N LYS A 451 -15.67 23.21 -11.23
CA LYS A 451 -14.94 22.89 -10.00
C LYS A 451 -14.81 21.37 -9.82
N PRO A 452 -13.70 20.88 -9.26
CA PRO A 452 -13.55 19.45 -9.03
C PRO A 452 -14.54 18.94 -7.98
N ARG A 453 -15.22 17.82 -8.26
CA ARG A 453 -16.27 17.25 -7.40
C ARG A 453 -15.75 16.65 -6.09
N TRP A 454 -14.44 16.37 -6.06
CA TRP A 454 -13.74 15.73 -4.97
C TRP A 454 -13.20 16.70 -3.91
N ILE A 455 -13.39 18.02 -4.08
CA ILE A 455 -13.01 19.03 -3.09
C ILE A 455 -13.69 18.74 -1.75
N GLY A 456 -12.91 18.74 -0.67
CA GLY A 456 -13.34 18.38 0.68
C GLY A 456 -13.42 16.88 0.95
N LYS A 457 -13.10 16.03 -0.04
CA LYS A 457 -13.13 14.56 0.05
C LYS A 457 -11.80 13.93 -0.38
N SER A 458 -10.74 14.72 -0.50
CA SER A 458 -9.48 14.29 -1.12
C SER A 458 -8.31 14.31 -0.15
N LEU A 459 -7.27 13.54 -0.46
CA LEU A 459 -6.05 13.45 0.30
C LEU A 459 -4.85 13.82 -0.57
N ARG A 460 -4.07 14.79 -0.12
CA ARG A 460 -2.74 15.10 -0.66
C ARG A 460 -1.68 14.59 0.31
N VAL A 461 -0.75 13.82 -0.21
CA VAL A 461 0.39 13.26 0.52
C VAL A 461 1.66 13.90 -0.03
N HIS A 462 2.35 14.64 0.83
CA HIS A 462 3.63 15.24 0.51
C HIS A 462 4.74 14.23 0.76
N ILE A 463 5.57 14.00 -0.25
CA ILE A 463 6.67 13.03 -0.20
C ILE A 463 8.02 13.71 -0.43
N ASP A 464 9.03 13.31 0.34
CA ASP A 464 10.41 13.74 0.14
C ASP A 464 11.09 12.97 -1.00
N ASP A 465 12.36 13.27 -1.25
CA ASP A 465 13.17 12.65 -2.30
C ASP A 465 13.41 11.14 -2.13
N ASN A 466 13.18 10.59 -0.95
CA ASN A 466 13.20 9.16 -0.67
C ASN A 466 11.80 8.52 -0.75
N ARG A 467 10.80 9.30 -1.19
CA ARG A 467 9.38 8.94 -1.26
C ARG A 467 8.77 8.65 0.11
N LEU A 468 9.37 9.19 1.18
CA LEU A 468 8.81 9.11 2.53
C LEU A 468 7.78 10.21 2.71
N VAL A 469 6.69 9.89 3.42
CA VAL A 469 5.64 10.85 3.73
C VAL A 469 6.17 11.86 4.74
N VAL A 470 6.16 13.14 4.36
CA VAL A 470 6.58 14.25 5.23
C VAL A 470 5.39 15.06 5.76
N ALA A 471 4.30 15.12 5.00
CA ALA A 471 3.06 15.76 5.42
C ALA A 471 1.88 15.16 4.66
N SER A 472 0.67 15.37 5.18
CA SER A 472 -0.56 15.05 4.47
C SER A 472 -1.63 16.08 4.80
N GLU A 473 -2.42 16.45 3.81
CA GLU A 473 -3.53 17.38 3.97
C GLU A 473 -4.77 16.89 3.21
N THR A 474 -5.94 17.27 3.71
CA THR A 474 -7.20 17.09 2.99
C THR A 474 -7.51 18.35 2.19
N PHE A 475 -8.03 18.20 0.96
CA PHE A 475 -8.40 19.33 0.12
C PHE A 475 -9.70 19.06 -0.65
#